data_AF-A0A1W6ZT42-F1
#
_entry.id   AF-A0A1W6ZT42-F1
#
_cell.length_a   1.000
_cell.length_b   1.000
_cell.length_c   1.000
_cell.angle_alpha   90.00
_cell.angle_beta   90.00
_cell.angle_gamma   90.00
#
_symmetry.space_group_name_H-M   'P 1'
#
loop_
_entity.id
_entity.type
_entity.pdbx_description
1 polymer ?
#
loop_
_entity_poly.entity_id
_entity_poly.type
_entity_poly.pdbx_seq_one_letter_code
_entity_poly.pdbx_strand_id
1 'polypeptide(L)'
;MAYQQGITGGDPLQQAFDACEPYRAAFSENCATFWRGQDKILDSMQEFASGWFTRRHEAARSAIETAQRAGAVHSPADAMRELQNWMTGSMQRMTADGVACQKHLMTVAECTLSAAATASHAPDFTSPPRPAPDSGPYQHARAA
;
A
#
# COMPACT_ATOMS: atom_id res chain seq x y z
N MET A 1 -36.31 32.13 46.15
CA MET A 1 -35.09 32.41 45.35
C MET A 1 -34.13 31.25 45.57
N ALA A 2 -33.57 30.53 44.62
CA ALA A 2 -33.82 30.35 43.20
C ALA A 2 -33.26 28.94 42.91
N TYR A 3 -34.07 28.07 42.30
CA TYR A 3 -33.64 26.79 41.75
C TYR A 3 -32.87 27.08 40.46
N GLN A 4 -31.55 26.88 40.45
CA GLN A 4 -30.72 26.52 39.27
C GLN A 4 -29.25 26.68 39.64
N GLN A 5 -28.61 25.59 40.04
CA GLN A 5 -27.19 25.41 39.76
C GLN A 5 -27.12 24.43 38.60
N GLY A 6 -26.57 24.92 37.49
CA GLY A 6 -26.55 24.24 36.21
C GLY A 6 -25.84 22.90 36.30
N ILE A 7 -26.43 21.92 35.64
CA ILE A 7 -25.78 20.68 35.25
C ILE A 7 -24.66 21.08 34.27
N THR A 8 -23.45 21.33 34.79
CA THR A 8 -22.22 21.48 33.99
C THR A 8 -21.39 20.20 34.04
N GLY A 9 -22.06 19.05 34.00
CA GLY A 9 -21.43 17.80 33.57
C GLY A 9 -21.89 17.56 32.14
N GLY A 10 -21.00 17.68 31.16
CA GLY A 10 -21.34 17.35 29.76
C GLY A 10 -21.89 15.92 29.67
N ASP A 11 -22.68 15.64 28.63
CA ASP A 11 -23.26 14.30 28.41
C ASP A 11 -22.18 13.20 28.59
N PRO A 12 -22.36 12.25 29.53
CA PRO A 12 -21.41 11.17 29.77
C PRO A 12 -21.07 10.37 28.50
N LEU A 13 -22.00 10.28 27.55
CA LEU A 13 -21.76 9.63 26.26
C LEU A 13 -20.82 10.46 25.38
N GLN A 14 -20.94 11.79 25.40
CA GLN A 14 -20.05 12.68 24.66
C GLN A 14 -18.63 12.67 25.25
N GLN A 15 -18.50 12.67 26.58
CA GLN A 15 -17.19 12.58 27.24
C GLN A 15 -16.49 11.23 26.94
N ALA A 16 -17.24 10.13 26.95
CA ALA A 16 -16.72 8.81 26.59
C ALA A 16 -16.31 8.73 25.11
N PHE A 17 -17.04 9.41 24.23
CA PHE A 17 -16.69 9.52 22.82
C PHE A 17 -15.41 10.34 22.60
N ASP A 18 -15.27 11.47 23.28
CA ASP A 18 -14.08 12.33 23.18
C ASP A 18 -12.84 11.64 23.76
N ALA A 19 -12.98 10.87 24.84
CA ALA A 19 -11.89 10.06 25.41
C ALA A 19 -11.39 8.97 24.43
N CYS A 20 -12.21 8.56 23.47
CA CYS A 20 -11.84 7.62 22.42
C CYS A 20 -11.14 8.29 21.23
N GLU A 21 -10.99 9.62 21.20
CA GLU A 21 -10.39 10.34 20.06
C GLU A 21 -9.07 9.73 19.58
N PRO A 22 -8.07 9.43 20.45
CA PRO A 22 -6.75 9.03 19.97
C PRO A 22 -6.79 7.70 19.22
N TYR A 23 -7.70 6.82 19.64
CA TYR A 23 -7.95 5.53 19.00
C TYR A 23 -8.64 5.71 17.65
N ARG A 24 -9.63 6.62 17.55
CA ARG A 24 -10.32 6.91 16.30
C ARG A 24 -9.38 7.60 15.29
N ALA A 25 -8.54 8.51 15.76
CA ALA A 25 -7.52 9.18 14.94
C ALA A 25 -6.51 8.16 14.40
N ALA A 26 -5.94 7.31 15.24
CA ALA A 26 -5.02 6.26 14.83
C ALA A 26 -5.66 5.25 13.86
N PHE A 27 -6.92 4.84 14.11
CA PHE A 27 -7.66 3.99 13.19
C PHE A 27 -7.86 4.66 11.82
N SER A 28 -8.30 5.92 11.82
CA SER A 28 -8.51 6.69 10.59
C SER A 28 -7.21 6.84 9.80
N GLU A 29 -6.09 7.14 10.46
CA GLU A 29 -4.79 7.25 9.83
C GLU A 29 -4.33 5.92 9.23
N ASN A 30 -4.46 4.82 9.97
CA ASN A 30 -4.10 3.49 9.51
C ASN A 30 -4.92 3.08 8.27
N CYS A 31 -6.23 3.28 8.31
CA CYS A 31 -7.09 3.02 7.15
C CYS A 31 -6.69 3.88 5.95
N ALA A 32 -6.44 5.17 6.16
CA ALA A 32 -6.06 6.07 5.08
C ALA A 32 -4.71 5.69 4.46
N THR A 33 -3.72 5.32 5.27
CA THR A 33 -2.40 4.88 4.79
C THR A 33 -2.50 3.56 4.04
N PHE A 34 -3.25 2.59 4.56
CA PHE A 34 -3.50 1.32 3.89
C PHE A 34 -4.13 1.52 2.51
N TRP A 35 -5.24 2.28 2.44
CA TRP A 35 -5.95 2.46 1.17
C TRP A 35 -5.15 3.27 0.15
N ARG A 36 -4.39 4.29 0.57
CA ARG A 36 -3.44 4.98 -0.33
C ARG A 36 -2.33 4.05 -0.84
N GLY A 37 -1.85 3.14 0.00
CA GLY A 37 -0.88 2.12 -0.41
C GLY A 37 -1.47 1.16 -1.45
N GLN A 38 -2.69 0.68 -1.23
CA GLN A 38 -3.40 -0.19 -2.17
C GLN A 38 -3.62 0.49 -3.52
N ASP A 39 -4.02 1.77 -3.54
CA ASP A 39 -4.20 2.56 -4.76
C ASP A 39 -2.89 2.61 -5.59
N LYS A 40 -1.76 2.94 -4.95
CA LYS A 40 -0.44 2.94 -5.59
C LYS A 40 -0.01 1.58 -6.13
N ILE A 41 -0.32 0.50 -5.42
CA ILE A 41 -0.03 -0.87 -5.88
C ILE A 41 -0.83 -1.18 -7.15
N LEU A 42 -2.09 -0.78 -7.20
CA LEU A 42 -2.95 -0.99 -8.37
C LEU A 42 -2.46 -0.20 -9.58
N ASP A 43 -2.10 1.07 -9.41
CA ASP A 43 -1.48 1.89 -10.46
C ASP A 43 -0.20 1.24 -11.00
N SER A 44 0.67 0.79 -10.10
CA SER A 44 1.91 0.11 -10.44
C SER A 44 1.66 -1.21 -11.20
N MET A 45 0.65 -1.98 -10.79
CA MET A 45 0.26 -3.22 -11.47
C MET A 45 -0.28 -2.93 -12.88
N GLN A 46 -1.07 -1.87 -13.04
CA GLN A 46 -1.59 -1.45 -14.34
C GLN A 46 -0.45 -1.04 -15.27
N GLU A 47 0.53 -0.27 -14.79
CA GLU A 47 1.72 0.11 -15.56
C GLU A 47 2.52 -1.13 -15.98
N PHE A 48 2.80 -2.03 -15.03
CA PHE A 48 3.52 -3.27 -15.28
C PHE A 48 2.81 -4.14 -16.34
N ALA A 49 1.53 -4.43 -16.14
CA ALA A 49 0.75 -5.29 -17.03
C ALA A 49 0.63 -4.70 -18.45
N SER A 50 0.34 -3.40 -18.56
CA SER A 50 0.23 -2.72 -19.86
C SER A 50 1.56 -2.76 -20.62
N GLY A 51 2.67 -2.51 -19.93
CA GLY A 51 4.02 -2.62 -20.51
C GLY A 51 4.36 -4.05 -20.93
N TRP A 52 4.02 -5.04 -20.10
CA TRP A 52 4.22 -6.45 -20.41
C TRP A 52 3.48 -6.88 -21.68
N PHE A 53 2.19 -6.56 -21.78
CA PHE A 53 1.40 -6.89 -22.97
C PHE A 53 1.96 -6.24 -24.23
N THR A 54 2.36 -4.97 -24.15
CA THR A 54 2.99 -4.26 -25.27
C THR A 54 4.23 -5.00 -25.78
N ARG A 55 5.16 -5.34 -24.88
CA ARG A 55 6.39 -6.07 -25.23
C ARG A 55 6.13 -7.49 -25.73
N ARG A 56 5.07 -8.16 -25.26
CA ARG A 56 4.67 -9.48 -25.79
C ARG A 56 4.11 -9.41 -27.20
N HIS A 57 3.30 -8.40 -27.52
CA HIS A 57 2.83 -8.18 -28.89
C HIS A 57 3.97 -7.82 -29.84
N GLU A 58 4.93 -7.01 -29.39
CA GLU A 58 6.16 -6.73 -30.16
C GLU A 58 7.00 -8.00 -30.39
N ALA A 59 7.18 -8.82 -29.35
CA ALA A 59 7.93 -10.07 -29.47
C ALA A 59 7.29 -11.03 -30.49
N ALA A 60 5.96 -11.17 -30.47
CA ALA A 60 5.22 -12.01 -31.41
C ALA A 60 5.36 -11.53 -32.85
N ARG A 61 5.15 -10.22 -33.10
CA ARG A 61 5.34 -9.62 -34.43
C ARG A 61 6.76 -9.81 -34.94
N SER A 62 7.75 -9.51 -34.11
CA SER A 62 9.17 -9.68 -34.42
C SER A 62 9.52 -11.14 -34.74
N ALA A 63 8.93 -12.12 -34.04
CA ALA A 63 9.14 -13.54 -34.35
C ALA A 63 8.57 -13.93 -35.71
N ILE A 64 7.38 -13.45 -36.06
CA ILE A 64 6.76 -13.70 -37.37
C ILE A 64 7.60 -13.09 -38.49
N GLU A 65 8.02 -11.84 -38.35
CA GLU A 65 8.87 -11.16 -39.33
C GLU A 65 10.21 -11.89 -39.53
N THR A 66 10.84 -12.33 -38.43
CA THR A 66 12.08 -13.12 -38.50
C THR A 66 11.86 -14.45 -39.20
N ALA A 67 10.77 -15.17 -38.90
CA ALA A 67 10.46 -16.42 -39.57
C ALA A 67 10.27 -16.23 -41.08
N GLN A 68 9.61 -15.14 -41.50
CA GLN A 68 9.46 -14.79 -42.92
C GLN A 68 10.81 -14.49 -43.59
N ARG A 69 11.67 -13.69 -42.95
CA ARG A 69 13.01 -13.38 -43.48
C ARG A 69 13.89 -14.63 -43.56
N ALA A 70 13.91 -15.45 -42.51
CA ALA A 70 14.67 -16.70 -42.48
C ALA A 70 14.20 -17.70 -43.54
N GLY A 71 12.90 -17.73 -43.85
CA GLY A 71 12.34 -18.56 -44.92
C GLY A 71 12.64 -18.05 -46.35
N ALA A 72 13.05 -16.79 -46.50
CA ALA A 72 13.34 -16.17 -47.79
C ALA A 72 14.82 -16.26 -48.21
N VAL A 73 15.72 -16.66 -47.31
CA VAL A 73 17.16 -16.74 -47.61
C VAL A 73 17.54 -18.07 -48.29
N HIS A 74 18.65 -18.05 -49.03
CA HIS A 74 19.13 -19.21 -49.81
C HIS A 74 20.23 -20.02 -49.10
N SER A 75 20.63 -19.64 -47.89
CA SER A 75 21.65 -20.36 -47.12
C SER A 75 21.21 -20.62 -45.67
N PRO A 76 21.52 -21.81 -45.10
CA PRO A 76 21.29 -22.08 -43.68
C PRO A 76 22.00 -21.10 -42.74
N ALA A 77 23.17 -20.58 -43.15
CA ALA A 77 23.94 -19.62 -42.38
C ALA A 77 23.22 -18.27 -42.23
N ASP A 78 22.55 -17.81 -43.29
CA ASP A 78 21.78 -16.56 -43.26
C ASP A 78 20.49 -16.71 -42.44
N ALA A 79 19.84 -17.88 -42.52
CA ALA A 79 18.67 -18.18 -41.69
C ALA A 79 19.04 -18.19 -40.19
N MET A 80 20.18 -18.79 -39.82
CA MET A 80 20.70 -18.71 -38.45
C MET A 80 20.99 -17.28 -38.01
N ARG A 81 21.53 -16.44 -38.90
CA ARG A 81 21.80 -15.03 -38.59
C ARG A 81 20.52 -14.27 -38.25
N GLU A 82 19.45 -14.46 -39.02
CA GLU A 82 18.14 -13.87 -38.72
C GLU A 82 17.61 -14.30 -37.34
N LEU A 83 17.76 -15.58 -37.01
CA LEU A 83 17.36 -16.10 -35.70
C LEU A 83 18.19 -15.50 -34.55
N GLN A 84 19.50 -15.37 -34.71
CA GLN A 84 20.38 -14.75 -33.71
C GLN A 84 20.04 -13.27 -33.49
N ASN A 85 19.75 -12.53 -34.56
CA ASN A 85 19.29 -11.15 -34.49
C ASN A 85 18.00 -11.04 -33.68
N TRP A 86 17.03 -11.92 -33.93
CA TRP A 86 15.80 -11.99 -33.16
C TRP A 86 16.04 -12.33 -31.69
N MET A 87 16.93 -13.29 -31.41
CA MET A 87 17.25 -13.73 -30.05
C MET A 87 17.80 -12.57 -29.21
N THR A 88 18.65 -11.73 -29.80
CA THR A 88 19.19 -10.52 -29.15
C THR A 88 18.06 -9.57 -28.74
N GLY A 89 17.12 -9.28 -29.65
CA GLY A 89 15.96 -8.45 -29.33
C GLY A 89 15.02 -9.09 -28.30
N SER A 90 14.92 -10.43 -28.30
CA SER A 90 14.15 -11.18 -27.30
C SER A 90 14.72 -10.99 -25.89
N MET A 91 16.03 -11.12 -25.74
CA MET A 91 16.73 -10.92 -24.46
C MET A 91 16.55 -9.50 -23.94
N GLN A 92 16.63 -8.48 -24.80
CA GLN A 92 16.39 -7.09 -24.40
C GLN A 92 14.97 -6.90 -23.83
N ARG A 93 13.95 -7.45 -24.48
CA ARG A 93 12.57 -7.38 -23.98
C ARG A 93 12.39 -8.13 -22.66
N MET A 94 13.00 -9.30 -22.51
CA MET A 94 12.98 -10.06 -21.25
C MET A 94 13.64 -9.29 -20.11
N THR A 95 14.78 -8.65 -20.33
CA THR A 95 15.42 -7.81 -19.33
C THR A 95 14.53 -6.62 -18.95
N ALA A 96 13.91 -5.98 -19.93
CA ALA A 96 12.95 -4.89 -19.66
C ALA A 96 11.75 -5.37 -18.83
N ASP A 97 11.25 -6.58 -19.06
CA ASP A 97 10.22 -7.19 -18.22
C ASP A 97 10.70 -7.40 -16.78
N GLY A 98 11.93 -7.91 -16.60
CA GLY A 98 12.54 -8.11 -15.29
C GLY A 98 12.63 -6.81 -14.50
N VAL A 99 13.12 -5.74 -15.14
CA VAL A 99 13.20 -4.40 -14.52
C VAL A 99 11.82 -3.87 -14.14
N ALA A 100 10.82 -4.02 -15.02
CA ALA A 100 9.46 -3.58 -14.73
C ALA A 100 8.83 -4.38 -13.57
N CYS A 101 9.04 -5.70 -13.52
CA CYS A 101 8.59 -6.55 -12.42
C CYS A 101 9.27 -6.14 -11.10
N GLN A 102 10.58 -5.92 -11.11
CA GLN A 102 11.32 -5.45 -9.94
C GLN A 102 10.79 -4.11 -9.42
N LYS A 103 10.52 -3.15 -10.32
CA LYS A 103 9.90 -1.87 -9.96
C LYS A 103 8.57 -2.09 -9.24
N HIS A 104 7.70 -2.93 -9.79
CA HIS A 104 6.40 -3.24 -9.19
C HIS A 104 6.55 -3.86 -7.79
N LEU A 105 7.43 -4.85 -7.64
CA LEU A 105 7.70 -5.49 -6.34
C LEU A 105 8.23 -4.51 -5.29
N MET A 106 9.09 -3.57 -5.70
CA MET A 106 9.58 -2.52 -4.80
C MET A 106 8.44 -1.58 -4.35
N THR A 107 7.52 -1.21 -5.24
CA THR A 107 6.33 -0.43 -4.86
C THR A 107 5.45 -1.18 -3.86
N VAL A 108 5.23 -2.48 -4.05
CA VAL A 108 4.47 -3.32 -3.12
C VAL A 108 5.16 -3.37 -1.75
N ALA A 109 6.47 -3.57 -1.73
CA ALA A 109 7.26 -3.62 -0.50
C ALA A 109 7.18 -2.28 0.27
N GLU A 110 7.38 -1.16 -0.42
CA GLU A 110 7.28 0.19 0.15
C GLU A 110 5.91 0.45 0.77
N CYS A 111 4.83 0.16 0.04
CA CYS A 111 3.46 0.38 0.53
C CYS A 111 3.14 -0.50 1.75
N THR A 112 3.59 -1.76 1.73
CA THR A 112 3.40 -2.69 2.84
C THR A 112 4.15 -2.24 4.09
N LEU A 113 5.41 -1.82 3.94
CA LEU A 113 6.22 -1.30 5.03
C LEU A 113 5.63 0.00 5.61
N SER A 114 5.13 0.90 4.75
CA SER A 114 4.48 2.13 5.19
C SER A 114 3.23 1.85 6.03
N ALA A 115 2.39 0.90 5.62
CA ALA A 115 1.21 0.50 6.39
C ALA A 115 1.56 -0.17 7.73
N ALA A 116 2.60 -1.01 7.75
CA ALA A 116 3.08 -1.64 8.98
C ALA A 116 3.66 -0.62 9.98
N ALA A 117 4.37 0.40 9.46
CA ALA A 117 4.93 1.46 10.29
C ALA A 117 3.84 2.29 10.98
N THR A 118 2.77 2.68 10.27
CA THR A 118 1.66 3.43 10.89
C THR A 118 0.91 2.59 11.92
N ALA A 119 0.67 1.31 11.63
CA ALA A 119 0.02 0.40 12.57
C ALA A 119 0.81 0.25 13.88
N SER A 120 2.15 0.31 13.83
CA SER A 120 3.03 0.18 14.99
C SER A 120 3.01 1.39 15.94
N HIS A 121 2.46 2.53 15.51
CA HIS A 121 2.34 3.74 16.32
C HIS A 121 0.94 3.88 16.95
N ALA A 122 0.05 2.90 16.74
CA ALA A 122 -1.27 2.92 17.34
C ALA A 122 -1.21 2.75 18.87
N PRO A 123 -2.07 3.45 19.64
CA PRO A 123 -2.15 3.26 21.08
C PRO A 123 -2.52 1.81 21.43
N ASP A 124 -1.96 1.31 22.53
CA ASP A 124 -2.24 -0.05 23.02
C ASP A 124 -3.73 -0.19 23.41
N PHE A 125 -4.48 -0.94 22.59
CA PHE A 125 -5.90 -1.21 22.78
C PHE A 125 -6.19 -2.20 23.93
N THR A 126 -5.17 -2.83 24.51
CA THR A 126 -5.33 -3.81 25.60
C THR A 126 -5.31 -3.19 26.99
N SER A 127 -4.87 -1.93 27.08
CA SER A 127 -4.86 -1.17 28.32
C SER A 127 -6.19 -0.42 28.49
N PRO A 128 -6.95 -0.62 29.58
CA PRO A 128 -8.16 0.14 29.81
C PRO A 128 -7.83 1.65 29.88
N PRO A 129 -8.71 2.54 29.38
CA PRO A 129 -8.48 3.97 29.48
C PRO A 129 -8.23 4.35 30.93
N ARG A 130 -7.12 5.05 31.19
CA ARG A 130 -6.75 5.49 32.54
C ARG A 130 -7.95 6.22 33.15
N PRO A 131 -8.46 5.80 34.31
CA PRO A 131 -9.58 6.49 34.94
C PRO A 131 -9.23 7.96 35.14
N ALA A 132 -10.19 8.84 34.88
CA ALA A 132 -10.03 10.27 35.11
C ALA A 132 -9.52 10.50 36.55
N PRO A 133 -8.62 11.47 36.78
CA PRO A 133 -8.18 11.79 38.13
C PRO A 133 -9.39 12.05 39.01
N ASP A 134 -9.44 11.32 40.12
CA ASP A 134 -10.54 11.32 41.08
C ASP A 134 -10.91 12.75 41.47
N SER A 135 -12.10 13.18 41.05
CA SER A 135 -12.70 14.47 41.43
C SER A 135 -13.80 14.25 42.47
N GLY A 136 -13.51 13.39 43.46
CA GLY A 136 -14.36 13.13 44.62
C GLY A 136 -13.89 13.89 45.87
N PRO A 137 -14.72 14.74 46.49
CA PRO A 137 -14.34 15.58 47.63
C PRO A 137 -14.50 14.86 48.98
N TYR A 138 -13.80 13.74 49.19
CA TYR A 138 -13.91 12.99 50.46
C TYR A 138 -12.55 12.51 50.99
N GLN A 139 -11.73 13.48 51.44
CA GLN A 139 -10.78 13.22 52.54
C GLN A 139 -11.49 13.52 53.86
N HIS A 140 -12.20 12.55 54.42
CA HIS A 140 -12.58 12.66 55.83
C HIS A 140 -11.34 12.47 56.69
N ALA A 141 -10.94 13.58 57.30
CA ALA A 141 -10.17 13.60 58.52
C ALA A 141 -10.71 12.57 59.52
N ARG A 142 -9.81 11.77 60.09
CA ARG A 142 -10.04 11.24 61.43
C ARG A 142 -8.78 11.45 62.26
N ALA A 143 -8.80 12.56 63.00
CA ALA A 143 -8.04 12.74 64.21
C ALA A 143 -8.80 12.06 65.36
N ALA A 144 -8.11 11.20 66.10
CA ALA A 144 -8.13 11.06 67.56
C ALA A 144 -7.10 9.98 67.92
#